data_AF-R7S1Z5-F1
#
_entry.id   AF-R7S1Z5-F1
#
_cell.length_a   1.000
_cell.length_b   1.000
_cell.length_c   1.000
_cell.angle_alpha   90.00
_cell.angle_beta   90.00
_cell.angle_gamma   90.00
#
_symmetry.space_group_name_H-M   'P 1'
#
loop_
_entity.id
_entity.type
_entity.pdbx_description
1 polymer ?
#
loop_
_entity_poly.entity_id
_entity_poly.type
_entity_poly.pdbx_seq_one_letter_code
_entity_poly.pdbx_strand_id
1 'polypeptide(L)' 'FSWWLEARSGYRLVFPDTSNTRYGSYGDGAGFCLWKRHTISTVLDELRDTKGSRTFTNLEKNVYYALQDVPT' A
#
# COMPACT_ATOMS: atom_id res chain seq x y z
N PHE A 1 -1.97 -12.37 -6.48
CA PHE A 1 -1.75 -10.97 -6.05
C PHE A 1 -0.36 -10.45 -6.40
N SER A 2 0.75 -11.07 -5.95
CA SER A 2 2.12 -10.58 -6.27
C SER A 2 2.41 -10.42 -7.77
N TRP A 3 2.04 -11.40 -8.60
CA TRP A 3 2.28 -11.35 -10.06
C TRP A 3 1.47 -10.24 -10.75
N TRP A 4 0.22 -10.01 -10.32
CA TRP A 4 -0.64 -8.95 -10.85
C TRP A 4 -0.10 -7.56 -10.48
N LEU A 5 0.38 -7.39 -9.24
CA LEU A 5 1.03 -6.16 -8.79
C LEU A 5 2.33 -5.88 -9.54
N GLU A 6 3.14 -6.91 -9.76
CA GLU A 6 4.40 -6.81 -10.49
C GLU A 6 4.17 -6.43 -11.96
N ALA A 7 3.19 -7.07 -12.63
CA ALA A 7 2.78 -6.72 -13.97
C ALA A 7 2.31 -5.25 -14.09
N ARG A 8 1.73 -4.70 -13.01
CA ARG A 8 1.17 -3.34 -13.01
C ARG A 8 2.16 -2.25 -12.61
N SER A 9 3.01 -2.52 -11.64
CA SER A 9 4.01 -1.58 -11.13
C SER A 9 5.34 -1.63 -11.90
N GLY A 10 5.54 -2.65 -12.74
CA GLY A 10 6.75 -2.85 -13.53
C GLY A 10 7.93 -3.43 -12.75
N TYR A 11 7.73 -3.73 -11.46
CA TYR A 11 8.70 -4.37 -10.58
C TYR A 11 7.98 -5.04 -9.41
N ARG A 12 8.66 -5.95 -8.72
CA ARG A 12 8.04 -6.65 -7.60
C ARG A 12 7.93 -5.74 -6.37
N LEU A 13 6.71 -5.43 -5.94
CA LEU A 13 6.44 -4.79 -4.66
C LEU A 13 6.52 -5.85 -3.55
N VAL A 14 7.65 -5.88 -2.83
CA VAL A 14 7.83 -6.72 -1.64
C VAL A 14 7.77 -5.83 -0.41
N PHE A 15 6.67 -5.93 0.34
CA PHE A 15 6.55 -5.24 1.62
C PHE A 15 7.56 -5.83 2.61
N PRO A 16 8.30 -5.01 3.38
CA PRO A 16 9.26 -5.52 4.35
C PRO A 16 8.54 -6.35 5.42
N ASP A 17 9.23 -7.37 5.92
CA ASP A 17 8.68 -8.20 6.99
C ASP A 17 8.60 -7.37 8.29
N THR A 18 7.39 -7.10 8.75
CA THR A 18 7.15 -6.37 10.00
C THR A 18 6.93 -7.37 11.12
N SER A 19 7.81 -7.36 12.11
CA SER A 19 7.71 -8.22 13.29
C SER A 19 7.15 -7.43 14.47
N ASN A 20 6.09 -7.96 15.09
CA ASN A 20 5.47 -7.34 16.26
C ASN A 20 6.41 -7.23 17.49
N THR A 21 7.55 -7.94 17.49
CA THR A 21 8.53 -7.90 18.58
C THR A 21 9.76 -7.04 18.27
N ARG A 22 9.91 -6.56 17.02
CA ARG A 22 11.04 -5.71 16.63
C ARG A 22 10.55 -4.31 16.30
N TYR A 23 10.75 -3.40 17.24
CA TYR A 23 10.36 -1.99 17.14
C TYR A 23 10.83 -1.32 15.82
N GLY A 24 12.04 -1.62 15.35
CA GLY A 24 12.57 -1.05 14.10
C GLY A 24 11.86 -1.50 12.81
N SER A 25 11.18 -2.66 12.82
CA SER A 25 10.54 -3.20 11.62
C SER A 25 9.31 -2.40 11.18
N TYR A 26 8.66 -1.68 12.09
CA TYR A 26 7.60 -0.73 11.76
C TYR A 26 8.13 0.48 11.00
N GLY A 27 9.36 0.92 11.30
CA GLY A 27 10.04 2.00 10.59
C GLY A 27 10.34 1.62 9.14
N ASP A 28 10.79 0.38 8.90
CA ASP A 28 11.01 -0.14 7.54
C ASP A 28 9.70 -0.20 6.74
N GLY A 29 8.60 -0.66 7.37
CA GLY A 29 7.27 -0.66 6.78
C GLY A 29 6.79 0.75 6.42
N ALA A 30 6.93 1.70 7.33
CA ALA A 30 6.58 3.11 7.09
C ALA A 30 7.44 3.73 5.98
N GLY A 31 8.75 3.47 5.99
CA GLY A 31 9.68 3.93 4.95
C GLY A 31 9.33 3.37 3.57
N PHE A 32 8.97 2.08 3.49
CA PHE A 32 8.48 1.48 2.26
C PHE A 32 7.18 2.15 1.77
N CYS A 33 6.21 2.37 2.65
CA CYS A 33 4.96 3.06 2.32
C CYS A 33 5.20 4.47 1.78
N LEU A 34 6.11 5.23 2.40
CA LEU A 34 6.48 6.57 1.93
C LEU A 34 7.19 6.52 0.57
N TRP A 35 8.16 5.63 0.41
CA TRP A 35 8.93 5.48 -0.83
C TRP A 35 8.06 5.04 -2.01
N LYS A 36 7.11 4.12 -1.77
CA LYS A 36 6.21 3.56 -2.79
C LYS A 36 4.82 4.16 -2.79
N ARG A 37 4.59 5.28 -2.11
CA ARG A 37 3.26 5.87 -1.89
C ARG A 37 2.42 5.95 -3.17
N HIS A 38 3.00 6.48 -4.25
CA HIS A 38 2.29 6.69 -5.51
C HIS A 38 1.89 5.37 -6.16
N THR A 39 2.79 4.39 -6.19
CA THR A 39 2.50 3.06 -6.74
C THR A 39 1.42 2.36 -5.91
N ILE A 40 1.50 2.45 -4.58
CA ILE A 40 0.48 1.84 -3.71
C ILE A 40 -0.88 2.52 -3.90
N SER A 41 -0.93 3.85 -4.01
CA SER A 41 -2.18 4.57 -4.30
C SER A 41 -2.79 4.16 -5.64
N THR A 42 -2.01 4.10 -6.72
CA THR A 42 -2.50 3.66 -8.04
C THR A 42 -3.08 2.25 -7.98
N VAL A 43 -2.40 1.33 -7.31
CA VAL A 43 -2.88 -0.04 -7.10
C VAL A 43 -4.21 -0.04 -6.34
N LEU A 44 -4.34 0.77 -5.28
CA LEU A 44 -5.57 0.87 -4.51
C LEU A 44 -6.73 1.41 -5.37
N ASP A 45 -6.50 2.45 -6.18
CA ASP A 45 -7.50 2.99 -7.10
C ASP A 45 -8.00 1.92 -8.09
N GLU A 46 -7.11 1.12 -8.65
CA GLU A 46 -7.48 0.03 -9.56
C GLU A 46 -8.23 -1.10 -8.85
N LEU A 47 -7.80 -1.46 -7.64
CA LEU A 47 -8.52 -2.41 -6.80
C LEU A 47 -9.93 -1.93 -6.45
N ARG A 48 -10.12 -0.63 -6.27
CA ARG A 48 -11.46 -0.04 -6.11
C ARG A 48 -12.24 -0.18 -7.42
N ASP A 49 -11.66 0.24 -8.54
CA ASP A 49 -12.38 0.35 -9.81
C ASP A 49 -12.75 -1.02 -10.42
N THR A 50 -12.00 -2.06 -10.09
CA THR A 50 -12.29 -3.45 -10.47
C THR A 50 -13.44 -4.08 -9.67
N LYS A 51 -13.78 -3.53 -8.50
CA LYS A 51 -14.92 -4.03 -7.71
C LYS A 51 -16.23 -3.54 -8.32
N GLY A 52 -17.24 -4.41 -8.33
CA GLY A 52 -18.58 -4.04 -8.78
C GLY A 52 -19.19 -2.87 -7.99
N SER A 53 -18.85 -2.74 -6.70
CA SER A 53 -19.28 -1.62 -5.86
C SER A 53 -18.51 -0.32 -6.09
N ARG A 54 -17.30 -0.39 -6.67
CA ARG A 54 -16.37 0.73 -6.82
C ARG A 54 -16.06 1.47 -5.51
N THR A 55 -16.03 0.73 -4.40
CA THR A 55 -15.76 1.26 -3.07
C THR A 55 -14.56 0.59 -2.43
N PHE A 56 -13.86 1.34 -1.58
CA PHE A 56 -12.84 0.79 -0.70
C PHE A 56 -13.49 0.01 0.45
N THR A 57 -12.81 -1.05 0.89
CA THR A 57 -13.05 -1.61 2.23
C THR A 57 -12.53 -0.64 3.30
N ASN A 58 -12.96 -0.80 4.55
CA ASN A 58 -12.45 0.04 5.64
C ASN A 58 -10.93 0.00 5.75
N LEU A 59 -10.31 -1.18 5.54
CA LEU A 59 -8.86 -1.32 5.58
C LEU A 59 -8.17 -0.56 4.44
N GLU A 60 -8.63 -0.75 3.21
CA GLU A 60 -8.06 -0.05 2.04
C GLU A 60 -8.23 1.46 2.15
N LYS A 61 -9.39 1.91 2.63
CA LYS A 61 -9.69 3.33 2.85
C LYS A 61 -8.73 3.94 3.86
N ASN A 62 -8.48 3.25 4.98
CA ASN A 62 -7.54 3.71 6.00
C ASN A 62 -6.11 3.80 5.44
N VAL A 63 -5.66 2.81 4.67
CA VAL A 63 -4.34 2.84 4.03
C VAL A 63 -4.25 3.96 3.00
N TYR A 64 -5.27 4.12 2.15
CA TYR A 64 -5.31 5.15 1.11
C TYR A 64 -5.22 6.56 1.72
N TYR A 65 -5.93 6.82 2.82
CA TYR A 65 -5.84 8.08 3.55
C TYR A 65 -4.50 8.27 4.24
N ALA A 66 -3.96 7.25 4.90
CA ALA A 66 -2.66 7.33 5.56
C ALA A 66 -1.52 7.67 4.58
N LEU A 67 -1.62 7.24 3.32
CA LEU A 67 -0.63 7.56 2.28
C LEU A 67 -0.70 9.01 1.77
N GLN A 68 -1.80 9.71 2.01
CA GLN A 68 -2.04 11.09 1.60
C GLN A 68 -1.89 12.09 2.74
N ASP A 69 -1.76 11.58 3.97
CA ASP A 69 -1.60 12.40 5.16
C ASP A 69 -0.21 13.06 5.13
N VAL A 70 -0.20 14.38 5.02
CA VAL A 70 1.03 15.18 4.99
C VAL A 70 1.43 15.44 6.44
N PRO A 71 2.72 15.34 6.81
CA PRO A 71 3.15 15.65 8.16
C PRO A 71 2.72 17.07 8.56
N THR A 72 1.95 17.19 9.64
CA THR A 72 1.61 18.46 10.30
C THR A 72 2.77 19.05 11.08
#